data_AF-A0A7X5E4M3-F1
#
_entry.id   AF-A0A7X5E4M3-F1
#
_cell.length_a   1.000
_cell.length_b   1.000
_cell.length_c   1.000
_cell.angle_alpha   90.00
_cell.angle_beta   90.00
_cell.angle_gamma   90.00
#
_symmetry.space_group_name_H-M   'P 1'
#
loop_
_entity.id
_entity.type
_entity.pdbx_description
1 polymer ?
#
loop_
_entity_poly.entity_id
_entity_poly.type
_entity_poly.pdbx_seq_one_letter_code
_entity_poly.pdbx_strand_id
1 'polypeptide(L)'
;MTCPKCGNRLPSGSKFCQYCGSKIHRHSFALYNVLVAALLTVFVFSTAILGYLYTQAAIELQKAELEADNLKAKLQSSEDTNRALINQKGKLDQKLRDTESRLSEYQRKVSFFDNEVGILINTSDEYHTAGCPQILLADEFMVFVISECEKYGFAPCPKCH
;
A
#
# COMPACT_ATOMS: atom_id res chain seq x y z
N MET A 1 57.65 12.89 61.69
CA MET A 1 56.35 13.53 61.33
C MET A 1 56.04 14.61 62.36
N THR A 2 55.25 15.61 62.01
CA THR A 2 54.93 16.73 62.90
C THR A 2 53.53 16.54 63.49
N CYS A 3 53.33 16.85 64.76
CA CYS A 3 52.00 16.77 65.37
C CYS A 3 51.05 17.80 64.72
N PRO A 4 49.90 17.40 64.15
CA PRO A 4 48.98 18.34 63.50
C PRO A 4 48.26 19.27 64.49
N LYS A 5 48.25 18.93 65.80
CA LYS A 5 47.62 19.75 66.84
C LYS A 5 48.54 20.82 67.41
N CYS A 6 49.82 20.51 67.62
CA CYS A 6 50.75 21.40 68.35
C CYS A 6 52.07 21.69 67.63
N GLY A 7 52.30 21.15 66.42
CA GLY A 7 53.47 21.48 65.61
C GLY A 7 54.82 20.88 66.06
N ASN A 8 54.88 20.15 67.17
CA ASN A 8 56.13 19.51 67.61
C ASN A 8 56.52 18.32 66.73
N ARG A 9 57.84 18.14 66.50
CA ARG A 9 58.37 16.95 65.83
C ARG A 9 58.19 15.72 66.70
N LEU A 10 57.62 14.68 66.10
CA LEU A 10 57.39 13.39 66.73
C LEU A 10 58.34 12.34 66.15
N PRO A 11 58.84 11.42 66.99
CA PRO A 11 59.61 10.27 66.53
C PRO A 11 58.75 9.34 65.64
N SER A 12 59.42 8.53 64.83
CA SER A 12 58.76 7.63 63.88
C SER A 12 57.89 6.60 64.61
N GLY A 13 56.61 6.49 64.22
CA GLY A 13 55.67 5.51 64.78
C GLY A 13 54.93 5.93 66.06
N SER A 14 55.08 7.17 66.54
CA SER A 14 54.33 7.67 67.72
C SER A 14 52.81 7.56 67.53
N LYS A 15 52.13 6.83 68.43
CA LYS A 15 50.66 6.69 68.47
C LYS A 15 49.96 7.92 69.08
N PHE A 16 50.67 8.68 69.90
CA PHE A 16 50.21 9.90 70.59
C PHE A 16 51.32 10.95 70.57
N CYS A 17 50.93 12.22 70.66
CA CYS A 17 51.90 13.32 70.83
C CYS A 17 52.37 13.37 72.29
N GLN A 18 53.67 13.18 72.52
CA GLN A 18 54.29 13.24 73.85
C GLN A 18 54.28 14.65 74.48
N TYR A 19 53.90 15.69 73.72
CA TYR A 19 53.87 17.08 74.19
C TYR A 19 52.46 17.60 74.49
N CYS A 20 51.45 17.23 73.70
CA CYS A 20 50.08 17.73 73.87
C CYS A 20 49.03 16.62 74.12
N GLY A 21 49.46 15.37 74.19
CA GLY A 21 48.59 14.22 74.47
C GLY A 21 47.66 13.79 73.32
N SER A 22 47.63 14.50 72.19
CA SER A 22 46.72 14.16 71.09
C SER A 22 47.04 12.81 70.45
N LYS A 23 46.03 11.96 70.22
CA LYS A 23 46.14 10.75 69.39
C LYS A 23 46.57 11.12 67.97
N ILE A 24 47.56 10.41 67.44
CA ILE A 24 47.98 10.54 66.05
C ILE A 24 47.22 9.48 65.26
N HIS A 25 46.12 9.89 64.64
CA HIS A 25 45.33 9.01 63.78
C HIS A 25 46.08 8.77 62.47
N ARG A 26 46.57 7.55 62.28
CA ARG A 26 46.94 7.06 60.94
C ARG A 26 45.65 6.64 60.25
N HIS A 27 45.24 7.37 59.21
CA HIS A 27 44.20 6.85 58.33
C HIS A 27 44.67 5.49 57.80
N SER A 28 43.82 4.47 57.91
CA SER A 28 44.12 3.15 57.36
C SER A 28 44.09 3.26 55.84
N PHE A 29 45.27 3.33 55.22
CA PHE A 29 45.45 3.41 53.76
C PHE A 29 44.70 2.28 53.03
N ALA A 30 44.51 1.13 53.71
CA ALA A 30 43.71 0.01 53.22
C ALA A 30 42.21 0.38 53.04
N LEU A 31 41.60 1.07 54.00
CA LEU A 31 40.19 1.48 53.90
C LEU A 31 39.99 2.50 52.77
N TYR A 32 40.92 3.44 52.62
CA TYR A 32 40.88 4.41 51.52
C TYR A 32 40.98 3.73 50.14
N ASN A 33 41.93 2.80 49.97
CA ASN A 33 42.09 2.09 48.68
C ASN A 33 40.89 1.19 48.36
N VAL A 34 40.28 0.56 49.36
CA VAL A 34 39.04 -0.22 49.17
C VAL A 34 37.90 0.67 48.71
N LEU A 35 37.73 1.86 49.31
CA LEU A 35 36.72 2.83 48.90
C LEU A 35 36.97 3.35 47.49
N VAL A 36 38.21 3.69 47.15
CA VAL A 36 38.58 4.13 45.80
C VAL A 36 38.32 3.02 44.77
N ALA A 37 38.70 1.78 45.08
CA ALA A 37 38.44 0.64 44.20
C ALA A 37 36.92 0.43 43.99
N ALA A 38 36.12 0.53 45.06
CA ALA A 38 34.66 0.43 44.96
C ALA A 38 34.04 1.57 44.12
N LEU A 39 34.54 2.80 44.25
CA LEU A 39 34.08 3.91 43.42
C LEU A 39 34.46 3.74 41.95
N LEU A 40 35.68 3.25 41.68
CA LEU A 40 36.12 2.98 40.31
C LEU A 40 35.31 1.85 39.66
N THR A 41 35.00 0.77 40.40
CA THR A 41 34.15 -0.30 39.85
C THR A 41 32.75 0.23 39.56
N VAL A 42 32.13 0.96 40.50
CA VAL A 42 30.82 1.59 40.29
C VAL A 42 30.85 2.51 39.07
N PHE A 43 31.90 3.32 38.91
CA PHE A 43 32.03 4.20 37.74
C PHE A 43 32.12 3.41 36.43
N VAL A 44 32.94 2.36 36.38
CA VAL A 44 33.06 1.48 35.19
C VAL A 44 31.74 0.80 34.87
N PHE A 45 31.03 0.28 35.86
CA PHE A 45 29.70 -0.32 35.64
C PHE A 45 28.68 0.72 35.20
N SER A 46 28.68 1.91 35.81
CA SER A 46 27.75 2.98 35.42
C SER A 46 27.94 3.42 33.97
N THR A 47 29.19 3.58 33.54
CA THR A 47 29.51 3.98 32.16
C THR A 47 29.21 2.87 31.16
N ALA A 48 29.46 1.61 31.52
CA ALA A 48 29.07 0.46 30.70
C ALA A 48 27.54 0.35 30.53
N ILE A 49 26.76 0.54 31.61
CA ILE A 49 25.29 0.51 31.56
C ILE A 49 24.77 1.66 30.71
N LEU A 50 25.26 2.89 30.92
CA LEU A 50 24.90 4.05 30.11
C LEU A 50 25.19 3.83 28.63
N GLY A 51 26.37 3.28 28.30
CA GLY A 51 26.74 2.93 26.93
C GLY A 51 25.80 1.89 26.32
N TYR A 52 25.43 0.85 27.07
CA TYR A 52 24.47 -0.16 26.62
C TYR A 52 23.07 0.41 26.35
N LEU A 53 22.56 1.26 27.24
CA LEU A 53 21.26 1.89 27.06
C LEU A 53 21.25 2.82 25.83
N TYR A 54 22.34 3.56 25.62
CA TYR A 54 22.50 4.42 24.44
C TYR A 54 22.51 3.60 23.14
N THR A 55 23.26 2.49 23.10
CA THR A 55 23.32 1.67 21.89
C THR A 55 21.99 0.98 21.58
N GLN A 56 21.25 0.53 22.60
CA GLN A 56 19.90 -0.01 22.38
C GLN A 56 18.96 1.03 21.75
N ALA A 57 18.92 2.24 22.30
CA ALA A 57 18.09 3.32 21.76
C ALA A 57 18.48 3.69 20.31
N ALA A 58 19.79 3.74 20.00
CA ALA A 58 20.28 4.01 18.65
C ALA A 58 19.87 2.90 17.66
N ILE A 59 19.92 1.63 18.07
CA ILE A 59 19.52 0.49 17.24
C ILE A 59 18.01 0.50 16.98
N GLU A 60 17.19 0.82 17.99
CA GLU A 60 15.74 0.91 17.82
C GLU A 60 15.35 2.01 16.83
N LEU A 61 16.02 3.17 16.89
CA LEU A 61 15.80 4.25 15.94
C LEU A 61 16.12 3.83 14.51
N GLN A 62 17.25 3.15 14.29
CA GLN A 62 17.62 2.65 12.96
C GLN A 62 16.64 1.62 12.40
N LYS A 63 16.12 0.73 13.26
CA LYS A 63 15.10 -0.24 12.86
C LYS A 63 13.81 0.45 12.44
N ALA A 64 13.38 1.46 13.19
CA ALA A 64 12.19 2.24 12.87
C ALA A 64 12.35 3.00 11.54
N GLU A 65 13.52 3.57 11.27
CA GLU A 65 13.81 4.25 10.00
C GLU A 65 13.80 3.26 8.82
N LEU A 66 14.42 2.08 8.98
CA LEU A 66 14.41 1.03 7.97
C LEU A 66 12.98 0.54 7.67
N GLU A 67 12.16 0.35 8.70
CA GLU A 67 10.77 -0.05 8.55
C GLU A 67 9.96 1.04 7.83
N ALA A 68 10.17 2.31 8.18
CA ALA A 68 9.54 3.44 7.52
C ALA A 68 9.89 3.50 6.03
N ASP A 69 11.15 3.26 5.66
CA ASP A 69 11.57 3.27 4.26
C ASP A 69 11.04 2.07 3.47
N ASN A 70 11.00 0.88 4.08
CA ASN A 70 10.36 -0.29 3.47
C ASN A 70 8.85 -0.02 3.24
N LEU A 71 8.18 0.60 4.21
CA LEU A 71 6.77 0.96 4.07
C LEU A 71 6.55 1.99 2.96
N LYS A 72 7.41 3.01 2.84
CA LYS A 72 7.37 3.97 1.73
C LYS A 72 7.57 3.29 0.38
N ALA A 73 8.52 2.36 0.27
CA ALA A 73 8.76 1.62 -0.97
C ALA A 73 7.54 0.77 -1.38
N LYS A 74 6.89 0.10 -0.42
CA LYS A 74 5.63 -0.63 -0.66
C LYS A 74 4.50 0.31 -1.07
N LEU A 75 4.40 1.47 -0.43
CA LEU A 75 3.39 2.48 -0.78
C LEU A 75 3.58 2.97 -2.23
N GLN A 76 4.80 3.33 -2.62
CA GLN A 76 5.12 3.74 -3.99
C GLN A 76 4.80 2.64 -5.01
N SER A 77 5.19 1.38 -4.72
CA SER A 77 4.89 0.25 -5.59
C SER A 77 3.37 0.04 -5.76
N SER A 78 2.61 0.20 -4.67
CA SER A 78 1.16 0.14 -4.70
C SER A 78 0.54 1.30 -5.49
N GLU A 79 1.07 2.52 -5.35
CA GLU A 79 0.63 3.70 -6.11
C GLU A 79 0.86 3.54 -7.61
N ASP A 80 2.01 3.00 -8.01
CA ASP A 80 2.31 2.72 -9.42
C ASP A 80 1.37 1.67 -10.01
N THR A 81 1.06 0.64 -9.23
CA THR A 81 0.07 -0.39 -9.62
C THR A 81 -1.32 0.23 -9.80
N ASN A 82 -1.74 1.08 -8.87
CA ASN A 82 -3.01 1.80 -8.97
C ASN A 82 -3.06 2.71 -10.20
N ARG A 83 -1.98 3.43 -10.49
CA ARG A 83 -1.87 4.27 -11.70
C ARG A 83 -2.00 3.43 -12.97
N ALA A 84 -1.35 2.27 -13.03
CA ALA A 84 -1.46 1.35 -14.15
C ALA A 84 -2.90 0.83 -14.33
N LEU A 85 -3.58 0.47 -13.23
CA LEU A 85 -4.97 0.04 -13.25
C LEU A 85 -5.93 1.16 -13.68
N ILE A 86 -5.71 2.40 -13.23
CA ILE A 86 -6.49 3.57 -13.69
C ILE A 86 -6.35 3.76 -15.20
N ASN A 87 -5.13 3.65 -15.73
CA ASN A 87 -4.89 3.75 -17.17
C ASN A 87 -5.57 2.61 -17.95
N GLN A 88 -5.54 1.38 -17.42
CA GLN A 88 -6.21 0.24 -18.03
C GLN A 88 -7.73 0.42 -18.02
N LYS A 89 -8.30 0.88 -16.90
CA LYS A 89 -9.72 1.20 -16.77
C LYS A 89 -10.13 2.24 -17.82
N GLY A 90 -9.37 3.33 -17.96
CA GLY A 90 -9.64 4.35 -18.97
C GLY A 90 -9.70 3.79 -20.40
N LYS A 91 -8.80 2.85 -20.75
CA LYS A 91 -8.83 2.17 -22.06
C LYS A 91 -10.06 1.29 -22.23
N LEU A 92 -10.46 0.57 -21.19
CA LEU A 92 -11.67 -0.27 -21.21
C LEU A 92 -12.94 0.58 -21.34
N ASP A 93 -13.03 1.67 -20.59
CA ASP A 93 -14.16 2.59 -20.65
C ASP A 93 -14.31 3.22 -22.04
N GLN A 94 -13.19 3.53 -22.70
CA GLN A 94 -13.22 4.01 -24.09
C GLN A 94 -13.75 2.93 -25.04
N LYS A 95 -13.23 1.70 -24.96
CA LYS A 95 -13.72 0.59 -25.78
C LYS A 95 -15.20 0.30 -25.56
N LEU A 96 -15.66 0.43 -24.32
CA LEU A 96 -17.08 0.26 -23.99
C LEU A 96 -17.92 1.32 -24.71
N ARG A 97 -17.57 2.61 -24.60
CA ARG A 97 -18.27 3.70 -25.30
C ARG A 97 -18.26 3.52 -26.82
N ASP A 98 -17.13 3.13 -27.39
CA ASP A 98 -17.01 2.89 -28.83
C ASP A 98 -17.92 1.72 -29.28
N THR A 99 -17.99 0.67 -28.46
CA THR A 99 -18.85 -0.50 -28.72
C THR A 99 -20.33 -0.13 -28.59
N GLU A 100 -20.72 0.62 -27.57
CA GLU A 100 -22.09 1.13 -27.38
C GLU A 100 -22.53 2.01 -28.55
N SER A 101 -21.64 2.88 -29.04
CA SER A 101 -21.91 3.73 -30.20
C SER A 101 -22.16 2.90 -31.46
N ARG A 102 -21.29 1.90 -31.73
CA ARG A 102 -21.46 0.98 -32.86
C ARG A 102 -22.73 0.15 -32.74
N LEU A 103 -23.04 -0.34 -31.54
CA LEU A 103 -24.27 -1.09 -31.29
C LEU A 103 -25.49 -0.24 -31.60
N SER A 104 -25.49 1.02 -31.15
CA SER A 104 -26.57 1.98 -31.44
C SER A 104 -26.73 2.23 -32.94
N GLU A 105 -25.62 2.26 -33.70
CA GLU A 105 -25.66 2.37 -35.16
C GLU A 105 -26.27 1.12 -35.81
N TYR A 106 -25.85 -0.08 -35.40
CA TYR A 106 -26.43 -1.33 -35.89
C TYR A 106 -27.91 -1.44 -35.55
N GLN A 107 -28.31 -1.05 -34.35
CA GLN A 107 -29.73 -1.05 -33.95
C GLN A 107 -30.57 -0.16 -34.85
N ARG A 108 -30.08 1.03 -35.26
CA ARG A 108 -30.79 1.86 -36.25
C ARG A 108 -30.92 1.17 -37.61
N LYS A 109 -29.86 0.49 -38.07
CA LYS A 109 -29.89 -0.26 -39.34
C LYS A 109 -30.88 -1.42 -39.28
N VAL A 110 -30.84 -2.21 -38.20
CA VAL A 110 -31.79 -3.32 -37.98
C VAL A 110 -33.22 -2.80 -37.94
N SER A 111 -33.49 -1.72 -37.19
CA SER A 111 -34.82 -1.10 -37.13
C SER A 111 -35.31 -0.62 -38.50
N PHE A 112 -34.44 -0.13 -39.38
CA PHE A 112 -34.82 0.20 -40.76
C PHE A 112 -35.25 -1.05 -41.53
N PHE A 113 -34.49 -2.14 -41.45
CA PHE A 113 -34.88 -3.40 -42.12
C PHE A 113 -36.19 -3.97 -41.57
N ASP A 114 -36.41 -3.91 -40.27
CA ASP A 114 -37.62 -4.46 -39.66
C ASP A 114 -38.89 -3.63 -39.97
N ASN A 115 -38.74 -2.31 -40.14
CA ASN A 115 -39.87 -1.39 -40.29
C ASN A 115 -40.15 -0.95 -41.72
N GLU A 116 -39.16 -0.99 -42.61
CA GLU A 116 -39.30 -0.44 -43.97
C GLU A 116 -39.18 -1.50 -45.06
N VAL A 117 -38.57 -2.66 -44.76
CA VAL A 117 -38.22 -3.67 -45.76
C VAL A 117 -39.11 -4.91 -45.62
N GLY A 118 -39.88 -5.19 -46.66
CA GLY A 118 -40.70 -6.40 -46.79
C GLY A 118 -40.01 -7.41 -47.70
N ILE A 119 -40.00 -8.67 -47.28
CA ILE A 119 -39.39 -9.78 -48.00
C ILE A 119 -40.49 -10.73 -48.48
N LEU A 120 -40.58 -10.94 -49.78
CA LEU A 120 -41.52 -11.87 -50.41
C LEU A 120 -40.82 -13.19 -50.72
N ILE A 121 -41.45 -14.29 -50.33
CA ILE A 121 -41.03 -15.65 -50.67
C ILE A 121 -42.07 -16.26 -51.61
N ASN A 122 -41.64 -17.07 -52.57
CA ASN A 122 -42.49 -17.57 -53.68
C ASN A 122 -43.70 -18.42 -53.25
N THR A 123 -43.84 -18.72 -51.96
CA THR A 123 -44.86 -19.63 -51.40
C THR A 123 -45.97 -18.94 -50.61
N SER A 124 -45.93 -17.61 -50.43
CA SER A 124 -46.92 -16.89 -49.61
C SER A 124 -47.41 -15.57 -50.22
N ASP A 125 -48.69 -15.26 -50.00
CA ASP A 125 -49.28 -13.93 -50.25
C ASP A 125 -48.98 -12.94 -49.10
N GLU A 126 -47.95 -13.24 -48.32
CA GLU A 126 -47.49 -12.47 -47.16
C GLU A 126 -46.07 -11.95 -47.37
N TYR A 127 -45.78 -10.75 -46.85
CA TYR A 127 -44.43 -10.23 -46.71
C TYR A 127 -43.88 -10.43 -45.30
N HIS A 128 -42.55 -10.58 -45.21
CA HIS A 128 -41.83 -10.94 -43.99
C HIS A 128 -40.76 -9.91 -43.64
N THR A 129 -40.42 -9.77 -42.35
CA THR A 129 -39.24 -8.99 -41.88
C THR A 129 -38.00 -9.87 -41.82
N ALA A 130 -36.80 -9.25 -41.80
CA ALA A 130 -35.51 -9.94 -41.82
C ALA A 130 -35.31 -10.98 -40.69
N GLY A 131 -36.02 -10.84 -39.57
CA GLY A 131 -36.00 -11.79 -38.44
C GLY A 131 -36.93 -13.00 -38.60
N CYS A 132 -37.72 -13.10 -39.66
CA CYS A 132 -38.72 -14.15 -39.80
C CYS A 132 -38.08 -15.52 -40.10
N PRO A 133 -38.37 -16.58 -39.30
CA PRO A 133 -37.83 -17.93 -39.55
C PRO A 133 -38.23 -18.53 -40.90
N GLN A 134 -39.31 -18.03 -41.53
CA GLN A 134 -39.78 -18.55 -42.83
C GLN A 134 -38.82 -18.20 -43.97
N ILE A 135 -38.07 -17.11 -43.87
CA ILE A 135 -37.11 -16.68 -44.91
C ILE A 135 -35.92 -17.64 -44.96
N LEU A 136 -35.50 -18.18 -43.81
CA LEU A 136 -34.38 -19.14 -43.74
C LEU A 136 -34.68 -20.47 -44.44
N LEU A 137 -35.94 -20.73 -44.75
CA LEU A 137 -36.40 -21.95 -45.42
C LEU A 137 -36.66 -21.73 -46.93
N ALA A 138 -36.52 -20.49 -47.42
CA ALA A 138 -36.77 -20.14 -48.81
C ALA A 138 -35.48 -20.15 -49.63
N ASP A 139 -35.51 -20.82 -50.79
CA ASP A 139 -34.37 -20.88 -51.71
C ASP A 139 -34.16 -19.56 -52.48
N GLU A 140 -35.24 -18.79 -52.69
CA GLU A 140 -35.22 -17.48 -53.33
C GLU A 140 -36.21 -16.54 -52.64
N PHE A 141 -35.84 -15.26 -52.57
CA PHE A 141 -36.68 -14.20 -52.02
C PHE A 141 -36.49 -12.90 -52.79
N MET A 142 -37.53 -12.07 -52.76
CA MET A 142 -37.48 -10.71 -53.31
C MET A 142 -37.61 -9.69 -52.18
N VAL A 143 -36.89 -8.58 -52.30
CA VAL A 143 -36.86 -7.52 -51.29
C VAL A 143 -37.54 -6.27 -51.84
N PHE A 144 -38.56 -5.80 -51.14
CA PHE A 144 -39.34 -4.62 -51.49
C PHE A 144 -39.49 -3.69 -50.29
N VAL A 145 -39.96 -2.47 -50.53
CA VAL A 145 -40.42 -1.59 -49.44
C VAL A 145 -41.79 -2.07 -48.97
N ILE A 146 -42.05 -2.07 -47.66
CA ILE A 146 -43.33 -2.57 -47.10
C ILE A 146 -44.55 -1.89 -47.75
N SER A 147 -44.49 -0.57 -47.93
CA SER A 147 -45.58 0.17 -48.59
C SER A 147 -45.85 -0.28 -50.04
N GLU A 148 -44.85 -0.82 -50.75
CA GLU A 148 -45.04 -1.42 -52.07
C GLU A 148 -45.69 -2.79 -51.96
N CYS A 149 -45.27 -3.63 -51.00
CA CYS A 149 -45.91 -4.91 -50.72
C CYS A 149 -47.41 -4.74 -50.47
N GLU A 150 -47.77 -3.82 -49.58
CA GLU A 150 -49.17 -3.50 -49.24
C GLU A 150 -49.94 -2.98 -50.46
N LYS A 151 -49.32 -2.11 -51.26
CA LYS A 151 -49.92 -1.57 -52.49
C LYS A 151 -50.21 -2.65 -53.53
N TYR A 152 -49.36 -3.68 -53.62
CA TYR A 152 -49.58 -4.83 -54.50
C TYR A 152 -50.48 -5.90 -53.89
N GLY A 153 -50.96 -5.70 -52.65
CA GLY A 153 -51.97 -6.55 -52.00
C GLY A 153 -51.41 -7.66 -51.10
N PHE A 154 -50.10 -7.66 -50.81
CA PHE A 154 -49.50 -8.61 -49.87
C PHE A 154 -49.78 -8.21 -48.43
N ALA A 155 -50.12 -9.19 -47.58
CA ALA A 155 -50.42 -8.96 -46.17
C ALA A 155 -49.16 -9.13 -45.28
N PRO A 156 -49.08 -8.49 -44.09
CA PRO A 156 -48.00 -8.75 -43.15
C PRO A 156 -48.07 -10.19 -42.63
N CYS A 157 -46.93 -10.87 -42.56
CA CYS A 157 -46.87 -12.20 -41.97
C CYS A 157 -47.15 -12.15 -40.45
N PRO A 158 -48.15 -12.91 -39.93
CA PRO A 158 -48.58 -12.85 -38.53
C PRO A 158 -47.56 -13.41 -37.51
N LYS A 159 -46.42 -13.94 -37.99
CA LYS A 159 -45.34 -14.46 -37.14
C LYS A 159 -44.23 -13.44 -36.87
N CYS A 160 -44.06 -12.44 -37.74
CA CYS A 160 -42.93 -11.51 -37.69
C CYS A 160 -43.34 -10.02 -37.72
N HIS A 161 -44.64 -9.77 -37.68
CA HIS A 161 -45.33 -8.50 -37.41
C HIS A 161 -46.40 -8.75 -36.34
#